data_AF-A0A7C5XEE8-F1
#
_entry.id   AF-A0A7C5XEE8-F1
#
_cell.length_a   1.000
_cell.length_b   1.000
_cell.length_c   1.000
_cell.angle_alpha   90.00
_cell.angle_beta   90.00
_cell.angle_gamma   90.00
#
_symmetry.space_group_name_H-M   'P 1'
#
loop_
_entity.id
_entity.type
_entity.pdbx_description
1 polymer ?
#
loop_
_entity_poly.entity_id
_entity_poly.type
_entity_poly.pdbx_seq_one_letter_code
_entity_poly.pdbx_strand_id
1 'polypeptide(L)'
;PMSSGTTNAWAAREAWMKMAPEWEPRELRGPLWEVITALTLLLAGVDLFMMMHPAAVKTVKDVIAQLMGGKSGNAERLVEWVTAKV
;
A
#
# COMPACT_ATOMS: atom_id res chain seq x y z
N PRO A 1 4.55 -20.35 6.23
CA PRO A 1 4.76 -18.91 5.94
C PRO A 1 4.84 -18.71 4.41
N MET A 2 4.10 -17.73 3.89
CA MET A 2 4.07 -17.36 2.46
C MET A 2 4.97 -16.15 2.21
N SER A 3 5.72 -16.19 1.10
CA SER A 3 6.60 -15.10 0.67
C SER A 3 6.13 -14.54 -0.66
N SER A 4 6.27 -13.22 -0.85
CA SER A 4 5.93 -12.54 -2.09
C SER A 4 7.05 -11.62 -2.60
N GLY A 5 7.31 -11.73 -3.90
CA GLY A 5 8.13 -10.81 -4.68
C GLY A 5 7.35 -9.56 -5.10
N THR A 6 6.91 -8.74 -4.16
CA THR A 6 6.14 -7.52 -4.44
C THR A 6 6.88 -6.50 -5.32
N THR A 7 8.21 -6.59 -5.39
CA THR A 7 9.03 -5.87 -6.38
C THR A 7 8.59 -6.13 -7.84
N ASN A 8 7.93 -7.25 -8.13
CA ASN A 8 7.37 -7.54 -9.46
C ASN A 8 6.30 -6.53 -9.90
N ALA A 9 5.74 -5.74 -8.98
CA ALA A 9 4.86 -4.62 -9.31
C ALA A 9 5.53 -3.61 -10.29
N TRP A 10 6.86 -3.51 -10.27
CA TRP A 10 7.62 -2.65 -11.16
C TRP A 10 7.67 -3.13 -12.62
N ALA A 11 7.28 -4.38 -12.91
CA ALA A 11 7.16 -4.87 -14.28
C ALA A 11 5.90 -4.30 -14.99
N ALA A 12 4.92 -3.81 -14.23
CA ALA A 12 3.73 -3.20 -14.78
C ALA A 12 4.08 -1.91 -15.54
N ARG A 13 3.45 -1.71 -16.71
CA ARG A 13 3.71 -0.52 -17.55
C ARG A 13 3.40 0.77 -16.78
N GLU A 14 2.34 0.72 -16.00
CA GLU A 14 1.82 1.78 -15.14
C GLU A 14 2.81 2.17 -14.03
N ALA A 15 3.79 1.33 -13.68
CA ALA A 15 4.74 1.62 -12.62
C ALA A 15 5.92 2.49 -13.09
N TRP A 16 6.31 2.43 -14.37
CA TRP A 16 7.56 3.06 -14.84
C TRP A 16 7.47 3.81 -16.16
N MET A 17 6.55 3.44 -17.06
CA MET A 17 6.48 4.05 -18.38
C MET A 17 6.01 5.51 -18.28
N LYS A 18 6.49 6.33 -19.23
CA LYS A 18 5.91 7.65 -19.48
C LYS A 18 4.54 7.43 -20.11
N MET A 19 3.51 7.92 -19.44
CA MET A 19 2.12 7.78 -19.84
C MET A 19 1.56 9.16 -20.22
N ALA A 20 0.33 9.18 -20.68
CA ALA A 20 -0.39 10.42 -20.95
C ALA A 20 -0.63 11.22 -19.64
N PRO A 21 -0.87 12.55 -19.71
CA PRO A 21 -0.88 13.43 -18.55
C PRO A 21 -1.85 13.03 -17.44
N GLU A 22 -2.98 12.39 -17.77
CA GLU A 22 -4.01 11.93 -16.84
C GLU A 22 -3.55 10.83 -15.86
N TRP A 23 -2.37 10.24 -16.11
CA TRP A 23 -1.79 9.20 -15.26
C TRP A 23 -0.91 9.74 -14.12
N GLU A 24 -0.74 11.07 -14.01
CA GLU A 24 0.08 11.69 -12.97
C GLU A 24 1.57 11.25 -12.99
N PRO A 25 2.45 11.86 -12.17
CA PRO A 25 3.88 11.58 -12.17
C PRO A 25 4.22 10.10 -11.90
N ARG A 26 5.18 9.57 -12.68
CA ARG A 26 5.64 8.17 -12.51
C ARG A 26 6.30 7.93 -11.15
N GLU A 27 6.90 8.98 -10.59
CA GLU A 27 7.61 8.97 -9.30
C GLU A 27 6.66 8.65 -8.15
N LEU A 28 5.36 8.90 -8.33
CA LEU A 28 4.31 8.51 -7.39
C LEU A 28 3.71 7.15 -7.75
N ARG A 29 3.47 6.90 -9.04
CA ARG A 29 2.83 5.66 -9.52
C ARG A 29 3.60 4.40 -9.15
N GLY A 30 4.90 4.35 -9.43
CA GLY A 30 5.71 3.16 -9.18
C GLY A 30 5.68 2.72 -7.71
N PRO A 31 5.99 3.60 -6.75
CA PRO A 31 5.89 3.30 -5.33
C PRO A 31 4.45 2.95 -4.90
N LEU A 32 3.43 3.61 -5.43
CA LEU A 32 2.02 3.30 -5.13
C LEU A 32 1.64 1.89 -5.60
N TRP A 33 2.10 1.47 -6.78
CA TRP A 33 1.86 0.13 -7.31
C TRP A 33 2.46 -0.95 -6.41
N GLU A 34 3.67 -0.71 -5.93
CA GLU A 34 4.33 -1.61 -4.99
C GLU A 34 3.61 -1.66 -3.63
N VAL A 35 3.16 -0.50 -3.10
CA VAL A 35 2.37 -0.43 -1.85
C VAL A 35 1.06 -1.19 -1.98
N ILE A 36 0.26 -0.92 -3.02
CA ILE A 36 -1.07 -1.52 -3.19
C ILE A 36 -0.95 -3.04 -3.33
N THR A 37 0.02 -3.51 -4.10
CA THR A 37 0.30 -4.94 -4.25
C THR A 37 0.66 -5.57 -2.90
N ALA A 38 1.56 -4.93 -2.14
CA ALA A 38 1.97 -5.43 -0.83
C ALA A 38 0.83 -5.45 0.19
N LEU A 39 0.01 -4.39 0.25
CA LEU A 39 -1.15 -4.34 1.15
C LEU A 39 -2.21 -5.39 0.78
N THR A 40 -2.44 -5.61 -0.51
CA THR A 40 -3.39 -6.65 -0.97
C THR A 40 -2.93 -8.03 -0.53
N LEU A 41 -1.64 -8.33 -0.69
CA LEU A 41 -1.05 -9.60 -0.29
C LEU A 41 -0.92 -9.75 1.23
N LEU A 42 -0.72 -8.65 1.97
CA LEU A 42 -0.78 -8.61 3.43
C LEU A 42 -2.15 -9.06 3.92
N LEU A 43 -3.22 -8.51 3.36
CA LEU A 43 -4.60 -8.92 3.69
C LEU A 43 -4.90 -10.36 3.26
N ALA A 44 -4.23 -10.88 2.23
CA ALA A 44 -4.30 -12.28 1.82
C ALA A 44 -3.46 -13.24 2.70
N GLY A 45 -2.75 -12.73 3.71
CA GLY A 45 -2.00 -13.53 4.68
C GLY A 45 -0.53 -13.82 4.30
N VAL A 46 0.08 -13.01 3.43
CA VAL A 46 1.53 -13.12 3.14
C VAL A 46 2.36 -12.66 4.35
N ASP A 47 3.39 -13.44 4.70
CA ASP A 47 4.24 -13.20 5.87
C ASP A 47 5.52 -12.43 5.53
N LEU A 48 6.09 -12.67 4.34
CA LEU A 48 7.38 -12.11 3.93
C LEU A 48 7.26 -11.35 2.61
N PHE A 49 7.73 -10.10 2.60
CA PHE A 49 7.67 -9.20 1.45
C PHE A 49 9.06 -8.84 0.94
N MET A 50 9.33 -9.13 -0.32
CA MET A 50 10.51 -8.65 -1.04
C MET A 50 10.14 -7.39 -1.82
N MET A 51 10.56 -6.24 -1.31
CA MET A 51 10.23 -4.91 -1.82
C MET A 51 11.49 -4.14 -2.23
N MET A 52 11.33 -3.17 -3.13
CA MET A 52 12.40 -2.34 -3.70
C MET A 52 12.35 -0.90 -3.18
N HIS A 53 11.21 -0.21 -3.30
CA HIS A 53 11.19 1.25 -3.10
C HIS A 53 11.09 1.62 -1.61
N PRO A 54 12.02 2.42 -1.05
CA PRO A 54 12.06 2.71 0.40
C PRO A 54 10.78 3.35 0.93
N ALA A 55 10.15 4.24 0.16
CA ALA A 55 8.87 4.85 0.57
C ALA A 55 7.74 3.82 0.63
N ALA A 56 7.73 2.84 -0.28
CA ALA A 56 6.72 1.78 -0.27
C ALA A 56 6.89 0.89 0.96
N VAL A 57 8.13 0.50 1.26
CA VAL A 57 8.47 -0.28 2.46
C VAL A 57 8.05 0.45 3.73
N LYS A 58 8.35 1.76 3.83
CA LYS A 58 7.96 2.57 4.97
C LYS A 58 6.44 2.57 5.16
N THR A 59 5.68 2.84 4.10
CA THR A 59 4.21 2.87 4.16
C THR A 59 3.62 1.53 4.60
N VAL A 60 4.09 0.41 4.04
CA VAL A 60 3.61 -0.93 4.42
C VAL A 60 3.94 -1.22 5.89
N LYS A 61 5.13 -0.86 6.37
CA LYS A 61 5.50 -0.99 7.79
C LYS A 61 4.63 -0.13 8.70
N ASP A 62 4.34 1.11 8.30
CA ASP A 62 3.47 2.02 9.05
C ASP A 62 2.04 1.46 9.16
N VAL A 63 1.52 0.86 8.08
CA VAL A 63 0.21 0.20 8.09
C VAL A 63 0.22 -1.04 8.99
N ILE A 64 1.23 -1.91 8.88
CA ILE A 64 1.36 -3.07 9.76
C ILE A 64 1.41 -2.63 11.23
N ALA A 65 2.19 -1.60 11.55
CA ALA A 65 2.27 -1.07 12.91
C ALA A 65 0.93 -0.53 13.42
N GLN A 66 0.14 0.12 12.56
CA GLN A 66 -1.21 0.58 12.92
C GLN A 66 -2.16 -0.59 13.19
N LEU A 67 -2.15 -1.62 12.33
CA LEU A 67 -2.98 -2.82 12.49
C LEU A 67 -2.60 -3.63 13.75
N MET A 68 -1.31 -3.73 14.05
CA MET A 68 -0.80 -4.46 15.21
C MET A 68 -0.82 -3.65 16.51
N GLY A 69 -0.97 -2.32 16.42
CA GLY A 69 -0.84 -1.41 17.55
C GLY A 69 -1.91 -1.56 18.64
N GLY A 70 -2.96 -2.38 18.42
CA GLY A 70 -3.93 -2.78 19.45
C GLY A 70 -4.75 -1.65 20.09
N LYS A 71 -4.63 -0.41 19.58
CA LYS A 71 -5.45 0.72 20.03
C LYS A 71 -6.83 0.54 19.40
N SER A 72 -7.87 0.37 20.22
CA SER A 72 -9.23 0.54 19.73
C SER A 72 -9.33 1.94 19.15
N GLY A 73 -9.59 2.05 17.84
CA GLY A 73 -10.01 3.32 17.27
C GLY A 73 -11.20 3.83 18.07
N ASN A 74 -11.36 5.15 18.19
CA ASN A 74 -12.54 5.71 18.85
C ASN A 74 -13.78 5.27 18.05
N ALA A 75 -14.42 4.21 18.51
CA ALA A 75 -15.51 3.55 17.79
C ALA A 75 -16.67 4.52 17.57
N GLU A 76 -16.93 5.41 18.53
CA GLU A 76 -17.94 6.46 18.45
C GLU A 76 -17.66 7.42 17.29
N ARG A 77 -16.39 7.82 17.11
CA ARG A 77 -15.95 8.67 15.99
C ARG A 77 -15.97 7.94 14.64
N LEU A 78 -15.89 6.62 14.64
CA LEU A 78 -15.96 5.80 13.44
C LEU A 78 -17.41 5.49 13.04
N VAL A 79 -18.42 5.60 13.92
CA VAL A 79 -19.83 5.32 13.56
C VAL A 79 -20.31 6.24 12.43
N GLU A 80 -19.89 7.50 12.43
CA GLU A 80 -20.30 8.51 11.45
C GLU A 80 -19.44 8.53 10.18
N TRP A 81 -18.63 7.50 9.92
CA TRP A 81 -17.73 7.46 8.76
C TRP A 81 -18.47 7.63 7.43
N VAL A 82 -19.72 7.17 7.34
CA VAL A 82 -20.59 7.30 6.15
C VAL A 82 -20.99 8.75 5.89
N THR A 83 -21.03 9.58 6.93
CA THR A 83 -21.41 11.00 6.85
C THR A 83 -20.21 11.94 6.91
N ALA A 84 -18.99 11.41 7.00
CA ALA A 84 -17.77 12.20 7.02
C ALA A 84 -17.61 12.95 5.68
N LYS A 85 -17.54 14.29 5.75
CA LYS A 85 -17.19 15.12 4.60
C LYS A 85 -15.68 15.13 4.42
N VAL A 86 -15.23 14.77 3.22
CA VAL A 86 -13.83 14.82 2.77
C VAL A 86 -13.45 16.24 2.41
#